data_AF-A0A4D6L8V7-F1
#
_entry.id   AF-A0A4D6L8V7-F1
#
_cell.length_a   1.000
_cell.length_b   1.000
_cell.length_c   1.000
_cell.angle_alpha   90.00
_cell.angle_beta   90.00
_cell.angle_gamma   90.00
#
_symmetry.space_group_name_H-M   'P 1'
#
loop_
_entity.id
_entity.type
_entity.pdbx_description
1 polymer ?
#
loop_
_entity_poly.entity_id
_entity_poly.type
_entity_poly.pdbx_seq_one_letter_code
_entity_poly.pdbx_strand_id
1 'polypeptide(L)'
;MKCNISSLGHFFGLLDANFFDDEQIEEIAEGAEEFNIPIIEANRKLVAYENGGLHYPSPLVFNADWNYDPVDYENKKFNYPSISGVQRPESEDDIAFMSVLELGELIKTRQITSQELTQIFLRRLKK
;
A
#
# COMPACT_ATOMS: atom_id res chain seq x y z
N MET A 1 -9.72 -3.64 33.02
CA MET A 1 -10.06 -2.29 33.49
C MET A 1 -11.48 -2.38 34.02
N LYS A 2 -11.75 -2.34 35.34
CA LYS A 2 -13.13 -2.53 35.82
C LYS A 2 -14.01 -1.38 35.35
N CYS A 3 -14.82 -1.63 34.32
CA CYS A 3 -15.68 -0.63 33.71
C CYS A 3 -16.99 -0.53 34.50
N ASN A 4 -17.51 0.68 34.67
CA ASN A 4 -18.79 0.90 35.34
C ASN A 4 -19.92 0.69 34.32
N ILE A 5 -20.86 -0.22 34.61
CA ILE A 5 -22.01 -0.57 33.74
C ILE A 5 -22.80 0.68 33.33
N SER A 6 -23.00 1.64 34.25
CA SER A 6 -23.69 2.90 33.93
C SER A 6 -22.96 3.71 32.86
N SER A 7 -21.63 3.75 32.89
CA SER A 7 -20.83 4.45 31.88
C SER A 7 -20.85 3.73 30.54
N LEU A 8 -20.87 2.40 30.53
CA LEU A 8 -21.02 1.59 29.32
C LEU A 8 -22.41 1.76 28.70
N GLY A 9 -23.48 1.76 29.51
CA GLY A 9 -24.84 2.00 29.02
C GLY A 9 -24.97 3.34 28.30
N HIS A 10 -24.37 4.41 28.83
CA HIS A 10 -24.32 5.70 28.13
C HIS A 10 -23.55 5.62 26.79
N PHE A 11 -22.45 4.87 26.74
CA PHE A 11 -21.69 4.67 25.50
C PHE A 11 -22.49 3.89 24.45
N PHE A 12 -23.13 2.79 24.83
CA PHE A 12 -24.01 2.05 23.92
C PHE A 12 -25.18 2.92 23.44
N GLY A 13 -25.68 3.83 24.28
CA GLY A 13 -26.69 4.80 23.87
C GLY A 13 -26.24 5.80 22.81
N LEU A 14 -24.96 6.18 22.78
CA LEU A 14 -24.40 6.99 21.69
C LEU A 14 -24.38 6.25 20.35
N LEU A 15 -24.39 4.92 20.38
CA LEU A 15 -24.39 4.04 19.20
C LEU A 15 -25.79 3.56 18.82
N ASP A 16 -26.85 4.10 19.44
CA ASP A 16 -28.24 3.62 19.30
C ASP A 16 -28.41 2.14 19.67
N ALA A 17 -27.57 1.65 20.59
CA ALA A 17 -27.54 0.27 21.06
C ALA A 17 -28.15 0.13 22.47
N ASN A 18 -29.16 0.93 22.79
CA ASN A 18 -29.87 0.91 24.09
C ASN A 18 -30.73 -0.35 24.32
N PHE A 19 -30.73 -1.30 23.39
CA PHE A 19 -31.52 -2.52 23.47
C PHE A 19 -30.83 -3.64 24.28
N PHE A 20 -29.55 -3.47 24.64
CA PHE A 20 -28.85 -4.40 25.52
C PHE A 20 -29.19 -4.13 26.98
N ASP A 21 -29.41 -5.20 27.75
CA ASP A 21 -29.54 -5.11 29.20
C ASP A 21 -28.17 -5.07 29.91
N ASP A 22 -28.19 -4.83 31.22
CA ASP A 22 -26.97 -4.68 32.01
C ASP A 22 -26.10 -5.95 32.01
N GLU A 23 -26.70 -7.14 32.00
CA GLU A 23 -26.00 -8.43 31.98
C GLU A 23 -25.30 -8.66 30.62
N GLN A 24 -26.00 -8.33 29.53
CA GLN A 24 -25.43 -8.35 28.18
C GLN A 24 -24.29 -7.34 28.02
N ILE A 25 -24.43 -6.14 28.59
CA ILE A 25 -23.37 -5.11 28.57
C ILE A 25 -22.13 -5.61 29.33
N GLU A 26 -22.33 -6.30 30.46
CA GLU A 26 -21.24 -6.89 31.23
C GLU A 26 -20.53 -8.02 30.46
N GLU A 27 -21.29 -8.95 29.85
CA GLU A 27 -20.74 -10.01 29.00
C GLU A 27 -19.91 -9.45 27.82
N ILE A 28 -20.43 -8.41 27.15
CA ILE A 28 -19.71 -7.74 26.05
C ILE A 28 -18.42 -7.09 26.55
N ALA A 29 -18.45 -6.45 27.72
CA ALA A 29 -17.28 -5.81 28.30
C ALA A 29 -16.20 -6.84 28.66
N GLU A 30 -16.58 -7.98 29.24
CA GLU A 30 -15.68 -9.10 29.55
C GLU A 30 -15.06 -9.68 28.27
N GLY A 31 -15.87 -10.00 27.26
CA GLY A 31 -15.38 -10.52 25.98
C GLY A 31 -14.47 -9.52 25.26
N ALA A 32 -14.73 -8.22 25.40
CA ALA A 32 -13.87 -7.19 24.84
C ALA A 32 -12.51 -7.12 25.55
N GLU A 33 -12.49 -7.21 26.89
CA GLU A 33 -11.26 -7.20 27.69
C GLU A 33 -10.42 -8.47 27.48
N GLU A 34 -11.07 -9.64 27.44
CA GLU A 34 -10.39 -10.94 27.32
C GLU A 34 -9.87 -11.21 25.91
N PHE A 35 -10.67 -10.90 24.88
CA PHE A 35 -10.36 -11.31 23.50
C PHE A 35 -10.11 -10.13 22.58
N ASN A 36 -11.06 -9.20 22.45
CA ASN A 36 -11.01 -8.22 21.37
C ASN A 36 -9.83 -7.24 21.52
N ILE A 37 -9.65 -6.65 22.70
CA ILE A 37 -8.60 -5.66 22.94
C ILE A 37 -7.20 -6.27 22.74
N PRO A 38 -6.84 -7.42 23.37
CA PRO A 38 -5.54 -8.04 23.14
C PRO A 38 -5.27 -8.39 21.67
N ILE A 39 -6.28 -8.91 20.97
CA ILE A 39 -6.17 -9.24 19.54
C ILE A 39 -5.95 -7.96 18.70
N ILE A 40 -6.71 -6.90 18.94
CA ILE A 40 -6.57 -5.63 18.23
C ILE A 40 -5.19 -5.02 18.50
N GLU A 41 -4.70 -5.06 19.74
CA GLU A 41 -3.36 -4.55 20.09
C GLU A 41 -2.25 -5.36 19.41
N ALA A 42 -2.35 -6.69 19.41
CA ALA A 42 -1.42 -7.56 18.71
C ALA A 42 -1.43 -7.27 17.20
N ASN A 43 -2.61 -7.14 16.59
CA ASN A 43 -2.75 -6.79 15.18
C ASN A 43 -2.18 -5.39 14.86
N ARG A 44 -2.42 -4.40 15.73
CA ARG A 44 -1.84 -3.04 15.57
C ARG A 44 -0.32 -3.06 15.56
N LYS A 45 0.30 -3.90 16.40
CA LYS A 45 1.77 -4.07 16.42
C LYS A 45 2.28 -4.74 15.14
N LEU A 46 1.53 -5.66 14.55
CA LEU A 46 1.89 -6.34 13.30
C LEU A 46 1.86 -5.42 12.08
N VAL A 47 0.82 -4.57 11.95
CA VAL A 47 0.72 -3.61 10.83
C VAL A 47 1.71 -2.44 10.93
N ALA A 48 2.37 -2.28 12.07
CA ALA A 48 3.35 -1.22 12.32
C ALA A 48 4.80 -1.58 11.94
N TYR A 49 5.06 -2.80 11.42
CA TYR A 49 6.37 -3.16 10.87
C TYR A 49 6.58 -2.53 9.48
N GLU A 50 7.84 -2.25 9.11
CA GLU A 50 8.22 -1.56 7.86
C GLU A 50 7.66 -2.20 6.58
N ASN A 51 7.29 -3.48 6.60
CA ASN A 51 6.71 -4.21 5.47
C ASN A 51 5.17 -4.34 5.52
N GLY A 52 4.48 -3.69 6.46
CA GLY A 52 3.02 -3.68 6.56
C GLY A 52 2.37 -5.06 6.78
N GLY A 53 3.13 -6.06 7.24
CA GLY A 53 2.63 -7.42 7.40
C GLY A 53 2.63 -8.29 6.13
N LEU A 54 3.29 -7.88 5.04
CA LEU A 54 3.36 -8.66 3.80
C LEU A 54 3.96 -10.07 3.99
N HIS A 55 4.90 -10.22 4.92
CA HIS A 55 5.64 -11.47 5.09
C HIS A 55 4.84 -12.55 5.82
N TYR A 56 3.83 -12.17 6.61
CA TYR A 56 2.88 -13.06 7.29
C TYR A 56 1.57 -12.31 7.48
N PRO A 57 0.76 -12.14 6.41
CA PRO A 57 -0.43 -11.33 6.48
C PRO A 57 -1.37 -11.94 7.52
N SER A 58 -1.67 -11.17 8.57
CA SER A 58 -2.85 -11.41 9.39
C SER A 58 -4.05 -11.55 8.43
N PRO A 59 -5.06 -12.41 8.70
CA PRO A 59 -6.25 -12.56 7.84
C PRO A 59 -7.03 -11.25 7.63
N LEU A 60 -6.64 -10.17 8.32
CA LEU A 60 -7.11 -8.80 8.13
C LEU A 60 -6.51 -8.10 6.89
N VAL A 61 -5.45 -8.64 6.28
CA VAL A 61 -4.84 -8.11 5.06
C VAL A 61 -5.30 -8.96 3.89
N PHE A 62 -6.05 -8.36 2.97
CA PHE A 62 -6.49 -9.04 1.75
C PHE A 62 -5.26 -9.47 0.93
N ASN A 63 -5.04 -10.77 0.82
CA ASN A 63 -4.09 -11.37 -0.11
C ASN A 63 -4.84 -11.80 -1.37
N ALA A 64 -4.54 -11.17 -2.50
CA ALA A 64 -5.18 -11.49 -3.78
C ALA A 64 -4.64 -12.76 -4.44
N ASP A 65 -3.51 -13.31 -3.94
CA ASP A 65 -2.92 -14.52 -4.50
C ASP A 65 -3.64 -15.78 -4.02
N TRP A 66 -4.18 -16.54 -4.98
CA TRP A 66 -4.94 -17.77 -4.72
C TRP A 66 -4.04 -18.99 -4.38
N ASN A 67 -2.76 -18.94 -4.75
CA ASN A 67 -1.77 -19.98 -4.48
C ASN A 67 -0.62 -19.37 -3.68
N TYR A 68 -0.65 -19.56 -2.36
CA TYR A 68 0.44 -19.14 -1.49
C TYR A 68 1.61 -20.12 -1.61
N ASP A 69 2.56 -19.78 -2.48
CA ASP A 69 3.94 -20.22 -2.30
C ASP A 69 4.64 -19.16 -1.45
N PRO A 70 5.40 -19.51 -0.39
CA PRO A 70 6.18 -18.55 0.36
C PRO A 70 7.19 -17.90 -0.58
N VAL A 71 6.86 -16.70 -1.07
CA VAL A 71 7.74 -15.92 -1.92
C VAL A 71 8.90 -15.50 -1.04
N ASP A 72 10.09 -16.01 -1.34
CA ASP A 72 11.32 -15.54 -0.73
C ASP A 72 11.49 -14.07 -1.13
N TYR A 73 11.07 -13.16 -0.23
CA TYR A 73 11.25 -11.72 -0.35
C TYR A 73 12.72 -11.34 -0.13
N GLU A 74 13.66 -12.12 -0.66
CA GLU A 74 14.91 -11.52 -1.08
C GLU A 74 14.52 -10.28 -1.87
N ASN A 75 14.93 -9.11 -1.38
CA ASN A 75 14.72 -7.82 -2.02
C ASN A 75 15.44 -7.82 -3.38
N LYS A 76 14.94 -8.60 -4.35
CA LYS A 76 15.36 -8.62 -5.73
C LYS A 76 14.86 -7.32 -6.30
N LYS A 77 15.64 -6.27 -6.03
CA LYS A 77 15.57 -5.02 -6.77
C LYS A 77 15.50 -5.39 -8.23
N PHE A 78 14.42 -4.98 -8.88
CA PHE A 78 14.25 -5.18 -10.30
C PHE A 78 15.52 -4.68 -11.02
N ASN A 79 16.22 -5.60 -11.67
CA ASN A 79 17.45 -5.27 -12.37
C ASN A 79 17.08 -4.77 -13.76
N TYR A 80 17.10 -3.45 -13.94
CA TYR A 80 16.83 -2.84 -15.23
C TYR A 80 17.91 -3.25 -16.24
N PRO A 81 17.55 -3.73 -17.44
CA PRO A 81 18.53 -3.97 -18.49
C PRO A 81 19.24 -2.66 -18.84
N SER A 82 20.57 -2.65 -18.71
CA SER A 82 21.39 -1.48 -19.03
C SER A 82 21.72 -1.46 -20.53
N ILE A 83 21.34 -0.38 -21.21
CA ILE A 83 21.75 -0.11 -22.60
C ILE A 83 22.82 0.99 -22.55
N SER A 84 23.97 0.76 -23.18
CA SER A 84 25.09 1.71 -23.24
C SER A 84 25.19 2.40 -24.60
N GLY A 85 25.66 3.65 -24.62
CA GLY A 85 25.96 4.35 -25.88
C GLY A 85 24.76 5.03 -26.55
N VAL A 86 23.61 5.07 -25.88
CA VAL A 86 22.44 5.83 -26.35
C VAL A 86 22.76 7.32 -26.29
N GLN A 87 22.70 8.00 -27.44
CA GLN A 87 22.87 9.45 -27.55
C GLN A 87 21.59 10.11 -28.02
N ARG A 88 21.35 11.34 -27.60
CA ARG A 88 20.24 12.15 -28.09
C ARG A 88 20.38 12.37 -29.60
N PRO A 89 19.40 11.95 -30.42
CA PRO A 89 19.38 12.23 -31.85
C PRO A 89 19.38 13.74 -32.14
N GLU A 90 19.90 14.13 -33.31
CA GLU A 90 19.87 15.53 -33.75
C GLU A 90 18.45 16.01 -34.05
N SER A 91 17.59 15.13 -34.60
CA SER A 91 16.20 15.42 -34.90
C SER A 91 15.29 15.04 -33.74
N GLU A 92 14.41 15.96 -33.33
CA GLU A 92 13.37 15.66 -32.33
C GLU A 92 12.36 14.61 -32.83
N ASP A 93 12.17 14.49 -34.14
CA ASP A 93 11.26 13.49 -34.71
C ASP A 93 11.81 12.06 -34.56
N ASP A 94 13.14 11.90 -34.52
CA ASP A 94 13.81 10.61 -34.34
C ASP A 94 13.67 10.09 -32.91
N ILE A 95 13.56 11.00 -31.93
CA ILE A 95 13.36 10.64 -30.51
C ILE A 95 12.10 9.78 -30.32
N ALA A 96 11.05 10.03 -31.09
CA ALA A 96 9.80 9.27 -30.95
C ALA A 96 9.85 7.85 -31.54
N PHE A 97 10.90 7.52 -32.30
CA PHE A 97 11.13 6.18 -32.83
C PHE A 97 12.08 5.36 -31.95
N MET A 98 12.61 5.94 -30.87
CA MET A 98 13.40 5.23 -29.87
C MET A 98 12.53 4.32 -29.00
N SER A 99 13.11 3.20 -28.55
CA SER A 99 12.47 2.30 -27.59
C SER A 99 12.35 2.93 -26.19
N VAL A 100 11.43 2.40 -25.37
CA VAL A 100 11.24 2.86 -23.98
C VAL A 100 12.53 2.77 -23.16
N LEU A 101 13.36 1.75 -23.41
CA LEU A 101 14.64 1.59 -22.72
C LEU A 101 15.65 2.68 -23.12
N GLU A 102 15.73 3.01 -24.41
CA GLU A 102 16.61 4.07 -24.90
C GLU A 102 16.15 5.46 -24.40
N LEU A 103 14.84 5.73 -24.41
CA LEU A 103 14.27 6.94 -23.82
C LEU A 103 14.57 7.05 -22.31
N GLY A 104 14.48 5.93 -21.59
CA GLY A 104 14.86 5.85 -20.18
C GLY A 104 16.33 6.18 -19.96
N GLU A 105 17.22 5.68 -20.82
CA GLU A 105 18.66 5.98 -20.75
C GLU A 105 18.95 7.46 -21.03
N LEU A 106 18.24 8.11 -21.97
CA LEU A 106 18.38 9.56 -22.21
C LEU A 106 18.00 10.39 -20.98
N ILE A 107 16.94 10.01 -20.26
CA ILE A 107 16.52 10.70 -19.02
C ILE A 107 17.57 10.48 -17.92
N LYS A 108 17.99 9.22 -17.73
CA LYS A 108 18.96 8.83 -16.70
C LYS A 108 20.32 9.51 -16.89
N THR A 109 20.77 9.65 -18.14
CA THR A 109 22.01 10.35 -18.52
C THR A 109 21.85 11.85 -18.67
N ARG A 110 20.65 12.39 -18.39
CA ARG A 110 20.32 13.83 -18.45
C ARG A 110 20.51 14.47 -19.83
N GLN A 111 20.43 13.69 -20.89
CA GLN A 111 20.45 14.19 -22.27
C GLN A 111 19.12 14.82 -22.68
N ILE A 112 18.03 14.43 -22.00
CA ILE A 112 16.69 15.01 -22.14
C ILE A 112 15.99 15.04 -20.78
N THR A 113 15.15 16.04 -20.56
CA THR A 113 14.28 16.11 -19.36
C THR A 113 12.93 15.43 -19.61
N SER A 114 12.26 14.98 -18.54
CA SER A 114 10.90 14.42 -18.65
C SER A 114 9.90 15.43 -19.24
N GLN A 115 10.08 16.72 -18.94
CA GLN A 115 9.29 17.80 -19.49
C GLN A 115 9.52 17.95 -21.00
N GLU A 116 10.78 18.02 -21.45
CA GLU A 116 11.12 18.10 -22.88
C GLU A 116 10.57 16.90 -23.66
N LEU A 117 10.76 15.69 -23.13
CA LEU A 117 10.27 14.46 -23.76
C LEU A 117 8.74 14.51 -23.93
N THR A 118 8.03 14.90 -22.86
CA THR A 118 6.57 15.05 -22.90
C THR A 118 6.14 16.08 -23.95
N GLN A 119 6.83 17.22 -24.04
CA GLN A 119 6.52 18.27 -25.02
C GLN A 119 6.74 17.81 -26.47
N ILE A 120 7.77 17.00 -26.74
CA ILE A 120 8.01 16.41 -28.07
C ILE A 120 6.83 15.52 -28.48
N PHE A 121 6.41 14.59 -27.62
CA PHE A 121 5.29 13.70 -27.92
C PHE A 121 3.96 14.44 -28.04
N LEU A 122 3.70 15.45 -27.19
CA LEU A 122 2.50 16.30 -27.31
C LEU A 122 2.46 17.09 -28.62
N ARG A 123 3.60 17.60 -29.11
CA ARG A 123 3.68 18.29 -30.40
C ARG A 123 3.35 17.35 -31.57
N ARG A 124 3.77 16.08 -31.50
CA ARG A 124 3.44 15.08 -32.51
C ARG A 124 1.97 14.72 -32.54
N LEU A 125 1.33 14.54 -31.38
CA LEU A 125 -0.09 14.20 -31.30
C LEU A 125 -1.02 15.30 -31.83
N LYS A 126 -0.54 16.54 -31.91
CA LYS A 126 -1.30 17.70 -32.42
C LYS A 126 -1.14 17.93 -33.92
N LYS A 127 -0.21 17.22 -34.59
CA LYS A 127 -0.07 17.23 -36.05
C LYS A 127 -1.02 16.22 -36.65
#